data_AF-A0A812MZG9-F1
#
_entry.id   AF-A0A812MZG9-F1
#
_cell.length_a   1.000
_cell.length_b   1.000
_cell.length_c   1.000
_cell.angle_alpha   90.00
_cell.angle_beta   90.00
_cell.angle_gamma   90.00
#
_symmetry.space_group_name_H-M   'P 1'
#
loop_
_entity.id
_entity.type
_entity.pdbx_description
1 polymer ?
#
loop_
_entity_poly.entity_id
_entity_poly.type
_entity_poly.pdbx_seq_one_letter_code
_entity_poly.pdbx_strand_id
1 'polypeptide(L)'
;MEPTRPDIIQAAQAHQALRYFGQVLRTEGWQTHVFRRVSFPTDKIDEFWSHSWHGNKWSKILTAFFLYNFKAAATASTLGAMLMMILFSMGLLPDLRLENPTYPSSSWWCTAVGFYLYLLVSIFWRPWKHIFLDVLCIDQQNEDEKVAAIVSMGAFLKCSDALLVLWDPSYTHRLSLGVKVLGADFLSPKFRIYSRG
;
A
#
# COMPACT_ATOMS: atom_id res chain seq x y z
N MET A 1 -26.20 0.37 10.12
CA MET A 1 -25.77 1.78 10.31
C MET A 1 -25.78 2.44 8.95
N GLU A 2 -26.53 3.52 8.83
CA GLU A 2 -26.55 4.40 7.67
C GLU A 2 -25.69 5.63 8.00
N PRO A 3 -24.98 6.22 7.02
CA PRO A 3 -24.17 7.41 7.25
C PRO A 3 -25.08 8.59 7.64
N THR A 4 -24.66 9.41 8.61
CA THR A 4 -25.43 10.57 9.08
C THR A 4 -25.60 11.65 7.99
N ARG A 5 -24.74 11.66 6.97
CA ARG A 5 -24.85 12.45 5.73
C ARG A 5 -24.20 11.68 4.56
N PRO A 6 -24.75 11.76 3.33
CA PRO A 6 -24.17 11.09 2.16
C PRO A 6 -22.75 11.59 1.84
N ASP A 7 -22.45 12.85 2.15
CA ASP A 7 -21.13 13.47 1.86
C ASP A 7 -20.04 13.14 2.89
N ILE A 8 -20.37 12.37 3.95
CA ILE A 8 -19.37 11.97 4.97
C ILE A 8 -18.45 10.89 4.43
N ILE A 9 -18.89 10.06 3.47
CA ILE A 9 -18.06 8.99 2.94
C ILE A 9 -17.02 9.60 2.00
N GLN A 10 -15.76 9.45 2.39
CA GLN A 10 -14.62 10.12 1.77
C GLN A 10 -13.54 9.11 1.46
N ALA A 11 -12.82 9.31 0.36
CA ALA A 11 -11.62 8.54 0.07
C ALA A 11 -10.48 9.46 -0.36
N ALA A 12 -9.26 8.95 -0.20
CA ALA A 12 -8.04 9.51 -0.75
C ALA A 12 -7.41 8.48 -1.70
N GLN A 13 -6.50 8.92 -2.56
CA GLN A 13 -5.77 7.98 -3.42
C GLN A 13 -4.57 7.39 -2.69
N ALA A 14 -4.32 6.08 -2.84
CA ALA A 14 -3.21 5.39 -2.20
C ALA A 14 -1.83 6.04 -2.50
N HIS A 15 -1.66 6.56 -3.72
CA HIS A 15 -0.42 7.25 -4.09
C HIS A 15 -0.18 8.53 -3.27
N GLN A 16 -1.23 9.20 -2.78
CA GLN A 16 -1.12 10.40 -1.96
C GLN A 16 -0.66 10.06 -0.55
N ALA A 17 -1.16 8.96 0.02
CA ALA A 17 -0.71 8.45 1.31
C ALA A 17 0.75 7.96 1.28
N LEU A 18 1.21 7.40 0.14
CA LEU A 18 2.59 6.94 -0.05
C LEU A 18 3.54 8.02 -0.57
N ARG A 19 3.03 9.23 -0.88
CA ARG A 19 3.86 10.32 -1.42
C ARG A 19 4.97 10.70 -0.44
N TYR A 20 6.14 11.06 -0.97
CA TYR A 20 7.34 11.43 -0.20
C TYR A 20 7.73 10.37 0.84
N PHE A 21 7.75 9.10 0.43
CA PHE A 21 8.02 7.94 1.31
C PHE A 21 7.06 7.89 2.51
N GLY A 22 5.76 8.00 2.22
CA GLY A 22 4.72 7.95 3.24
C GLY A 22 4.82 9.08 4.26
N GLN A 23 5.15 10.31 3.83
CA GLN A 23 5.28 11.47 4.73
C GLN A 23 4.07 11.62 5.65
N VAL A 24 2.86 11.39 5.13
CA VAL A 24 1.60 11.40 5.88
C VAL A 24 1.60 10.38 7.03
N LEU A 25 2.14 9.18 6.79
CA LEU A 25 2.27 8.12 7.79
C LEU A 25 3.45 8.34 8.75
N ARG A 26 4.36 9.27 8.43
CA ARG A 26 5.53 9.61 9.27
C ARG A 26 5.23 10.74 10.25
N THR A 27 4.37 11.67 9.83
CA THR A 27 3.94 12.81 10.62
C THR A 27 2.97 12.35 11.69
N GLU A 28 3.31 12.60 12.96
CA GLU A 28 2.46 12.27 14.11
C GLU A 28 2.03 13.56 14.84
N GLY A 29 0.85 13.50 15.47
CA GLY A 29 0.35 14.56 16.36
C GLY A 29 -0.06 15.84 15.63
N TRP A 30 0.23 17.00 16.26
CA TRP A 30 -0.19 18.34 15.85
C TRP A 30 0.24 18.77 14.44
N GLN A 31 1.17 18.05 13.80
CA GLN A 31 1.56 18.34 12.41
C GLN A 31 0.63 17.69 11.37
N THR A 32 -0.31 16.85 11.80
CA THR A 32 -1.36 16.32 10.91
C THR A 32 -2.31 17.40 10.41
N HIS A 33 -2.47 18.51 11.15
CA HIS A 33 -3.27 19.67 10.75
C HIS A 33 -2.76 20.41 9.51
N VAL A 34 -1.52 20.13 9.06
CA VAL A 34 -0.91 20.72 7.87
C VAL A 34 -1.38 20.03 6.59
N PHE A 35 -1.86 18.79 6.69
CA PHE A 35 -2.39 18.09 5.52
C PHE A 35 -3.80 18.58 5.23
N ARG A 36 -3.89 19.49 4.26
CA ARG A 36 -5.16 19.88 3.65
C ARG A 36 -5.90 18.63 3.18
N ARG A 37 -7.18 18.50 3.52
CA ARG A 37 -8.10 17.44 3.07
C ARG A 37 -7.91 17.18 1.57
N VAL A 38 -7.34 16.01 1.21
CA VAL A 38 -7.16 15.58 -0.19
C VAL A 38 -8.22 14.54 -0.62
N SER A 39 -8.94 13.99 0.35
CA SER A 39 -10.41 14.04 0.38
C SER A 39 -11.26 14.23 -0.87
N PHE A 40 -11.87 13.19 -1.46
CA PHE A 40 -13.07 13.37 -2.30
C PHE A 40 -14.24 12.51 -1.79
N PRO A 41 -15.50 12.99 -1.90
CA PRO A 41 -16.67 12.21 -1.53
C PRO A 41 -16.83 11.02 -2.49
N THR A 42 -17.15 9.84 -1.97
CA THR A 42 -17.35 8.62 -2.76
C THR A 42 -18.33 7.69 -2.06
N ASP A 43 -19.11 6.93 -2.83
CA ASP A 43 -20.03 5.92 -2.28
C ASP A 43 -19.31 4.59 -1.96
N LYS A 44 -18.11 4.38 -2.50
CA LYS A 44 -17.33 3.15 -2.37
C LYS A 44 -15.87 3.42 -2.02
N ILE A 45 -15.34 2.58 -1.13
CA ILE A 45 -13.94 2.61 -0.69
C ILE A 45 -13.34 1.23 -1.00
N ASP A 46 -12.23 1.19 -1.73
CA ASP A 46 -11.60 -0.10 -2.08
C ASP A 46 -10.95 -0.73 -0.85
N GLU A 47 -10.31 0.09 -0.01
CA GLU A 47 -9.51 -0.42 1.11
C GLU A 47 -9.45 0.58 2.27
N PHE A 48 -9.82 0.13 3.47
CA PHE A 48 -9.68 0.89 4.70
C PHE A 48 -8.27 0.68 5.27
N TRP A 49 -7.52 1.75 5.50
CA TRP A 49 -6.19 1.68 6.10
C TRP A 49 -6.26 1.99 7.58
N SER A 50 -6.01 0.99 8.41
CA SER A 50 -5.77 1.15 9.84
C SER A 50 -4.29 1.03 10.12
N HIS A 51 -3.70 1.97 10.84
CA HIS A 51 -2.31 1.91 11.27
C HIS A 51 -2.22 1.98 12.79
N SER A 52 -1.32 1.18 13.38
CA SER A 52 -0.94 1.39 14.78
C SER A 52 -0.07 2.65 14.85
N TRP A 53 -0.36 3.57 15.75
CA TRP A 53 0.51 4.73 16.04
C TRP A 53 1.81 4.31 16.73
N HIS A 54 1.81 3.16 17.40
CA HIS A 54 2.99 2.62 18.05
C HIS A 54 3.72 1.68 17.08
N GLY A 55 5.04 1.84 16.93
CA GLY A 55 5.89 0.96 16.11
C GLY A 55 6.74 1.65 15.05
N ASN A 56 7.63 0.90 14.40
CA ASN A 56 8.56 1.46 13.41
C ASN A 56 7.83 1.95 12.14
N LYS A 57 7.80 3.28 11.95
CA LYS A 57 7.15 3.98 10.83
C LYS A 57 7.61 3.46 9.47
N TRP A 58 8.91 3.23 9.31
CA TRP A 58 9.49 2.78 8.05
C TRP A 58 9.05 1.38 7.65
N SER A 59 8.85 0.48 8.62
CA SER A 59 8.36 -0.88 8.34
C SER A 59 6.95 -0.84 7.73
N LYS A 60 6.09 0.03 8.26
CA LYS A 60 4.70 0.21 7.76
C LYS A 60 4.70 0.79 6.35
N ILE A 61 5.54 1.80 6.12
CA ILE A 61 5.67 2.47 4.82
C ILE A 61 6.24 1.51 3.78
N LEU A 62 7.32 0.78 4.10
CA LEU A 62 7.91 -0.19 3.19
C LEU A 62 6.93 -1.33 2.88
N THR A 63 6.19 -1.81 3.87
CA THR A 63 5.15 -2.84 3.68
C THR A 63 4.05 -2.34 2.74
N ALA A 64 3.51 -1.14 2.98
CA ALA A 64 2.49 -0.56 2.11
C ALA A 64 3.05 -0.33 0.68
N PHE A 65 4.24 0.24 0.58
CA PHE A 65 4.92 0.47 -0.69
C PHE A 65 5.10 -0.83 -1.49
N PHE A 66 5.57 -1.89 -0.83
CA PHE A 66 5.72 -3.20 -1.44
C PHE A 66 4.37 -3.78 -1.85
N LEU A 67 3.35 -3.79 -0.99
CA LEU A 67 2.04 -4.37 -1.29
C LEU A 67 1.37 -3.73 -2.52
N TYR A 68 1.48 -2.42 -2.68
CA TYR A 68 0.84 -1.69 -3.77
C TYR A 68 1.67 -1.67 -5.06
N ASN A 69 3.00 -1.61 -4.98
CA ASN A 69 3.86 -1.47 -6.16
C ASN A 69 4.49 -2.78 -6.64
N PHE A 70 4.60 -3.82 -5.79
CA PHE A 70 5.27 -5.07 -6.14
C PHE A 70 4.65 -5.76 -7.36
N LYS A 71 3.32 -5.82 -7.45
CA LYS A 71 2.64 -6.48 -8.58
C LYS A 71 2.99 -5.81 -9.91
N ALA A 72 2.91 -4.48 -9.96
CA ALA A 72 3.24 -3.71 -11.16
C ALA A 72 4.74 -3.81 -11.49
N ALA A 73 5.61 -3.75 -10.47
CA ALA A 73 7.05 -3.90 -10.66
C ALA A 73 7.43 -5.29 -11.18
N ALA A 74 6.81 -6.34 -10.65
CA ALA A 74 7.04 -7.72 -11.07
C ALA A 74 6.57 -7.96 -12.51
N THR A 75 5.39 -7.46 -12.90
CA THR A 75 4.89 -7.62 -14.27
C THR A 75 5.76 -6.84 -15.27
N ALA A 76 6.10 -5.59 -14.97
CA ALA A 76 6.95 -4.78 -15.84
C ALA A 76 8.37 -5.35 -15.98
N SER A 77 8.97 -5.81 -14.87
CA SER A 77 10.28 -6.48 -14.87
C SER A 77 10.25 -7.75 -15.70
N THR A 78 9.20 -8.57 -15.56
CA THR A 78 9.07 -9.83 -16.33
C THR A 78 8.95 -9.55 -17.82
N LEU A 79 8.11 -8.59 -18.21
CA LEU A 79 7.95 -8.21 -19.62
C LEU A 79 9.24 -7.63 -20.20
N GLY A 80 9.95 -6.80 -19.45
CA GLY A 80 11.24 -6.25 -19.87
C GLY A 80 12.33 -7.31 -20.01
N ALA A 81 12.40 -8.27 -19.08
CA ALA A 81 13.34 -9.39 -19.16
C ALA A 81 13.02 -10.31 -20.37
N MET A 82 11.73 -10.59 -20.61
CA MET A 82 11.30 -11.36 -21.79
C MET A 82 11.66 -10.65 -23.10
N LEU A 83 11.48 -9.32 -23.16
CA LEU A 83 11.87 -8.53 -24.33
C LEU A 83 13.39 -8.64 -24.57
N MET A 84 14.21 -8.49 -23.53
CA MET A 84 15.67 -8.62 -23.65
C MET A 84 16.11 -10.02 -24.06
N MET A 85 15.42 -11.05 -23.60
CA MET A 85 15.65 -12.43 -24.05
C MET A 85 15.37 -12.59 -25.54
N ILE A 86 14.28 -11.99 -26.05
CA ILE A 86 13.93 -12.02 -27.49
C ILE A 86 14.96 -11.24 -28.31
N LEU A 87 15.38 -10.05 -27.88
CA LEU A 87 16.41 -9.28 -28.58
C LEU A 87 17.76 -10.02 -28.60
N PHE A 88 18.06 -10.77 -27.54
CA PHE A 88 19.28 -11.56 -27.46
C PHE A 88 19.23 -12.77 -28.39
N SER A 89 18.09 -13.46 -28.48
CA SER A 89 17.91 -14.57 -29.42
C SER A 89 17.95 -14.11 -30.89
N MET A 90 17.57 -12.87 -31.17
CA MET A 90 17.71 -12.24 -32.50
C MET A 90 19.14 -11.78 -32.82
N GLY A 91 20.09 -11.89 -31.88
CA GLY A 91 21.48 -11.46 -32.07
C GLY A 91 21.67 -9.95 -32.15
N LEU A 92 20.69 -9.17 -31.71
CA LEU A 92 20.75 -7.70 -31.70
C LEU A 92 21.55 -7.15 -30.51
N LEU A 93 21.75 -7.96 -29.47
CA LEU A 93 22.46 -7.58 -28.25
C LEU A 93 23.89 -8.12 -28.25
N PRO A 94 24.87 -7.36 -27.74
CA PRO A 94 26.24 -7.84 -27.60
C PRO A 94 26.30 -8.99 -26.60
N ASP A 95 26.90 -10.09 -27.02
CA ASP A 95 27.21 -11.23 -26.17
C ASP A 95 28.60 -11.05 -25.54
N LEU A 96 28.70 -11.33 -24.24
CA LEU A 96 29.97 -11.29 -23.53
C LEU A 96 30.59 -12.70 -23.64
N ARG A 97 31.31 -12.93 -24.73
CA ARG A 97 32.08 -14.17 -24.90
C ARG A 97 33.28 -14.13 -23.95
N LEU A 98 33.13 -14.72 -22.76
CA LEU A 98 34.30 -15.17 -22.01
C LEU A 98 35.02 -16.23 -22.86
N GLU A 99 36.33 -16.10 -23.04
CA GLU A 99 37.21 -16.94 -23.88
C GLU A 99 37.18 -18.46 -23.59
N ASN A 100 36.32 -18.94 -22.69
CA ASN A 100 36.19 -20.35 -22.38
C ASN A 100 35.16 -21.05 -23.29
N PRO A 101 35.58 -22.05 -24.10
CA PRO A 101 34.71 -22.75 -25.04
C PRO A 101 33.65 -23.67 -24.38
N THR A 102 33.68 -23.80 -23.06
CA THR A 102 32.83 -24.73 -22.29
C THR A 102 31.60 -24.11 -21.66
N TYR A 103 31.46 -22.78 -21.68
CA TYR A 103 30.31 -22.11 -21.05
C TYR A 103 29.39 -21.51 -22.12
N PRO A 104 28.06 -21.69 -21.99
CA PRO A 104 27.12 -20.96 -22.84
C PRO A 104 27.31 -19.46 -22.62
N SER A 105 27.29 -18.71 -23.72
CA SER A 105 27.16 -17.25 -23.78
C SER A 105 26.30 -16.70 -22.62
N SER A 106 26.94 -15.98 -21.68
CA SER A 106 26.26 -15.45 -20.50
C SER A 106 25.76 -14.04 -20.79
N SER A 107 24.44 -13.88 -20.93
CA SER A 107 23.81 -12.59 -21.15
C SER A 107 23.32 -11.98 -19.84
N TRP A 108 24.04 -10.96 -19.36
CA TRP A 108 23.66 -10.14 -18.22
C TRP A 108 22.51 -9.16 -18.50
N TRP A 109 22.11 -8.97 -19.77
CA TRP A 109 21.10 -8.00 -20.19
C TRP A 109 19.73 -8.25 -19.57
N CYS A 110 19.29 -9.52 -19.52
CA CYS A 110 18.00 -9.89 -18.94
C CYS A 110 17.93 -9.53 -17.45
N THR A 111 18.98 -9.86 -16.70
CA THR A 111 19.06 -9.58 -15.26
C THR A 111 19.20 -8.09 -14.97
N ALA A 112 20.08 -7.40 -15.71
CA ALA A 112 20.28 -5.96 -15.54
C ALA A 112 18.99 -5.19 -15.82
N VAL A 113 18.39 -5.37 -17.01
CA VAL A 113 17.17 -4.64 -17.40
C VAL A 113 15.99 -5.00 -16.51
N GLY A 114 15.81 -6.29 -16.16
CA GLY A 114 14.77 -6.70 -15.21
C GLY A 114 14.92 -5.99 -13.86
N PHE A 115 16.14 -5.99 -13.30
CA PHE A 115 16.42 -5.31 -12.03
C PHE A 115 16.18 -3.80 -12.10
N TYR A 116 16.67 -3.13 -13.15
CA TYR A 116 16.46 -1.69 -13.32
C TYR A 116 14.98 -1.33 -13.48
N LEU A 117 14.23 -2.08 -14.29
CA LEU A 117 12.79 -1.87 -14.46
C LEU A 117 12.03 -2.15 -13.16
N TYR A 118 12.41 -3.19 -12.42
CA TYR A 118 11.82 -3.48 -11.12
C TYR A 118 11.99 -2.31 -10.15
N LEU A 119 13.21 -1.75 -10.05
CA LEU A 119 13.47 -0.59 -9.18
C LEU A 119 12.73 0.66 -9.63
N LEU A 120 12.78 0.98 -10.93
CA LEU A 120 12.12 2.17 -11.48
C LEU A 120 10.60 2.10 -11.28
N VAL A 121 9.99 0.97 -11.63
CA VAL A 121 8.54 0.80 -11.44
C VAL A 121 8.21 0.75 -9.96
N SER A 122 8.99 0.08 -9.12
CA SER A 122 8.75 0.10 -7.67
C SER A 122 8.73 1.53 -7.12
N ILE A 123 9.67 2.38 -7.53
CA ILE A 123 9.84 3.75 -7.03
C ILE A 123 8.78 4.71 -7.59
N PHE A 124 8.53 4.66 -8.90
CA PHE A 124 7.74 5.67 -9.60
C PHE A 124 6.29 5.25 -9.88
N TRP A 125 5.93 3.98 -9.66
CA TRP A 125 4.56 3.53 -9.85
C TRP A 125 3.63 4.19 -8.85
N ARG A 126 2.50 4.70 -9.36
CA ARG A 126 1.48 5.36 -8.56
C ARG A 126 0.29 4.40 -8.46
N PRO A 127 -0.06 3.89 -7.27
CA PRO A 127 -1.24 3.07 -7.12
C PRO A 127 -2.53 3.91 -7.17
N TRP A 128 -3.46 3.52 -8.03
CA TRP A 128 -4.76 4.19 -8.26
C TRP A 128 -5.90 3.62 -7.39
N LYS A 129 -5.58 3.08 -6.21
CA LYS A 129 -6.60 2.57 -5.29
C LYS A 129 -7.23 3.69 -4.47
N HIS A 130 -8.54 3.63 -4.27
CA HIS A 130 -9.26 4.50 -3.36
C HIS A 130 -9.18 3.94 -1.94
N ILE A 131 -8.49 4.67 -1.08
CA ILE A 131 -8.24 4.26 0.30
C ILE A 131 -8.92 5.21 1.26
N PHE A 132 -9.41 4.68 2.37
CA PHE A 132 -9.77 5.50 3.52
C PHE A 132 -8.58 5.54 4.48
N LEU A 133 -8.07 6.74 4.74
CA LEU A 133 -7.06 7.00 5.75
C LEU A 133 -7.54 8.16 6.62
N ASP A 134 -7.63 7.92 7.92
CA ASP A 134 -8.11 8.87 8.93
C ASP A 134 -7.42 10.24 8.83
N VAL A 135 -6.11 10.28 8.69
CA VAL A 135 -5.32 11.52 8.58
C VAL A 135 -5.61 12.31 7.29
N LEU A 136 -6.04 11.66 6.20
CA LEU A 136 -6.32 12.32 4.92
C LEU A 136 -7.80 12.61 4.70
N CYS A 137 -8.67 11.82 5.32
CA CYS A 137 -10.11 11.82 5.07
C CYS A 137 -10.91 12.58 6.15
N ILE A 138 -10.34 12.79 7.33
CA ILE A 138 -11.00 13.50 8.44
C ILE A 138 -10.28 14.83 8.64
N ASP A 139 -11.03 15.93 8.62
CA ASP A 139 -10.49 17.22 9.01
C ASP A 139 -10.15 17.20 10.50
N GLN A 140 -8.87 17.29 10.82
CA GLN A 140 -8.39 17.30 12.21
C GLN A 140 -8.55 18.68 12.87
N GLN A 141 -8.88 19.74 12.13
CA GLN A 141 -9.02 21.09 12.67
C GLN A 141 -10.39 21.36 13.29
N ASN A 142 -11.43 20.67 12.82
CA ASN A 142 -12.80 20.83 13.31
C ASN A 142 -13.20 19.67 14.23
N GLU A 143 -13.31 19.93 15.54
CA GLU A 143 -13.67 18.90 16.53
C GLU A 143 -15.05 18.29 16.27
N ASP A 144 -16.02 19.08 15.80
CA ASP A 144 -17.37 18.60 15.52
C ASP A 144 -17.40 17.60 14.35
N GLU A 145 -16.64 17.89 13.29
CA GLU A 145 -16.49 16.98 12.14
C GLU A 145 -15.71 15.72 12.50
N LYS A 146 -14.71 15.85 13.39
CA LYS A 146 -13.95 14.71 13.90
C LYS A 146 -14.85 13.77 14.70
N VAL A 147 -15.69 14.29 15.59
CA VAL A 147 -16.65 13.49 16.35
C VAL A 147 -17.65 12.82 15.41
N ALA A 148 -18.21 13.56 14.44
CA ALA A 148 -19.12 13.01 13.45
C ALA A 148 -18.49 11.89 12.61
N ALA A 149 -17.21 12.04 12.23
CA ALA A 149 -16.46 11.03 11.49
C ALA A 149 -16.16 9.78 12.33
N ILE A 150 -15.81 9.93 13.61
CA ILE A 150 -15.59 8.81 14.54
C ILE A 150 -16.88 8.02 14.74
N VAL A 151 -18.01 8.70 14.96
CA VAL A 151 -19.32 8.05 15.08
C VAL A 151 -19.69 7.31 13.78
N SER A 152 -19.26 7.85 12.64
CA SER A 152 -19.48 7.24 11.32
C SER A 152 -18.44 6.18 10.93
N MET A 153 -17.47 5.84 11.79
CA MET A 153 -16.40 4.86 11.50
C MET A 153 -16.95 3.50 11.03
N GLY A 154 -18.02 3.04 11.66
CA GLY A 154 -18.71 1.82 11.27
C GLY A 154 -19.33 1.87 9.87
N ALA A 155 -19.75 3.05 9.40
CA ALA A 155 -20.26 3.24 8.05
C ALA A 155 -19.13 3.15 7.01
N PHE A 156 -17.96 3.75 7.27
CA PHE A 156 -16.78 3.63 6.39
C PHE A 156 -16.33 2.17 6.27
N LEU A 157 -16.31 1.42 7.37
CA LEU A 157 -15.98 -0.02 7.36
C LEU A 157 -17.00 -0.83 6.56
N LYS A 158 -18.30 -0.51 6.66
CA LYS A 158 -19.35 -1.18 5.88
C LYS A 158 -19.22 -0.90 4.38
N CYS A 159 -18.82 0.30 3.99
CA CYS A 159 -18.62 0.70 2.60
C CYS A 159 -17.24 0.33 2.03
N SER A 160 -16.37 -0.27 2.84
CA SER A 160 -15.04 -0.72 2.43
C SER A 160 -15.05 -2.18 1.97
N ASP A 161 -14.39 -2.45 0.85
CA ASP A 161 -14.28 -3.82 0.31
C ASP A 161 -13.21 -4.65 1.03
N ALA A 162 -12.14 -4.01 1.50
CA ALA A 162 -11.07 -4.65 2.26
C ALA A 162 -10.58 -3.78 3.44
N LEU A 163 -10.00 -4.42 4.46
CA LEU A 163 -9.34 -3.76 5.58
C LEU A 163 -7.84 -4.11 5.58
N LEU A 164 -6.98 -3.10 5.41
CA LEU A 164 -5.53 -3.21 5.55
C LEU A 164 -5.11 -2.71 6.94
N VAL A 165 -4.59 -3.61 7.77
CA VAL A 165 -4.07 -3.27 9.10
C VAL A 165 -2.53 -3.34 9.08
N LEU A 166 -1.88 -2.19 9.15
CA LEU A 166 -0.42 -2.07 9.28
C LEU A 166 -0.05 -2.17 10.77
N TRP A 167 0.21 -3.40 11.23
CA TRP A 167 0.52 -3.72 12.62
C TRP A 167 2.04 -3.79 12.89
N ASP A 168 2.41 -3.62 14.16
CA ASP A 168 3.78 -3.75 14.67
C ASP A 168 3.82 -4.94 15.65
N PRO A 169 4.94 -5.66 15.85
CA PRO A 169 5.06 -6.77 16.82
C PRO A 169 4.57 -6.44 18.24
N SER A 170 4.54 -5.17 18.63
CA SER A 170 3.92 -4.68 19.87
C SER A 170 2.41 -4.94 19.97
N TYR A 171 1.73 -5.20 18.85
CA TYR A 171 0.28 -5.29 18.70
C TYR A 171 -0.26 -6.71 18.94
N THR A 172 0.52 -7.77 18.71
CA THR A 172 0.11 -9.18 18.99
C THR A 172 -0.20 -9.42 20.46
N HIS A 173 0.46 -8.68 21.36
CA HIS A 173 0.23 -8.81 22.79
C HIS A 173 -1.08 -8.19 23.27
N ARG A 174 -1.68 -7.27 22.48
CA ARG A 174 -2.95 -6.61 22.80
C ARG A 174 -4.12 -7.22 22.02
N LEU A 175 -3.88 -7.67 20.79
CA LEU A 175 -4.91 -8.28 19.95
C LEU A 175 -5.32 -9.68 20.45
N SER A 176 -4.43 -10.40 21.11
CA SER A 176 -4.75 -11.69 21.77
C SER A 176 -5.76 -11.56 22.92
N LEU A 177 -5.90 -10.37 23.52
CA LEU A 177 -7.02 -10.07 24.43
C LEU A 177 -8.28 -9.65 23.66
N GLY A 178 -8.16 -8.77 22.65
CA GLY A 178 -9.32 -8.24 21.91
C GLY A 178 -10.04 -9.27 21.04
N VAL A 179 -9.32 -10.17 20.38
CA VAL A 179 -9.89 -11.25 19.56
C VAL A 179 -10.54 -12.33 20.42
N LYS A 180 -10.12 -12.48 21.69
CA LYS A 180 -10.82 -13.35 22.65
C LYS A 180 -12.17 -12.79 23.10
N VAL A 181 -12.37 -11.47 23.04
CA VAL A 181 -13.63 -10.80 23.45
C VAL A 181 -14.62 -10.68 22.29
N LEU A 182 -14.17 -10.69 21.03
CA LEU A 182 -15.03 -10.59 19.83
C LEU A 182 -15.10 -11.89 19.00
N GLY A 183 -14.61 -13.00 19.55
CA GLY A 183 -14.65 -14.30 18.91
C GLY A 183 -16.05 -14.93 18.96
N ALA A 184 -16.83 -14.76 17.88
CA ALA A 184 -17.78 -15.79 17.42
C ALA A 184 -18.31 -15.56 16.00
N ASP A 185 -18.58 -14.32 15.54
CA ASP A 185 -19.54 -14.16 14.43
C ASP A 185 -19.08 -13.36 13.20
N PHE A 186 -17.80 -13.03 13.02
CA PHE A 186 -17.37 -12.13 11.93
C PHE A 186 -16.17 -12.61 11.10
N LEU A 187 -16.14 -13.88 10.71
CA LEU A 187 -15.20 -14.37 9.69
C LEU A 187 -15.86 -14.41 8.31
N SER A 188 -15.91 -13.25 7.67
CA SER A 188 -16.12 -13.12 6.22
C SER A 188 -14.76 -13.00 5.51
N PRO A 189 -14.65 -13.35 4.22
CA PRO A 189 -13.37 -13.42 3.47
C PRO A 189 -12.68 -12.07 3.20
N LYS A 190 -13.01 -11.00 3.93
CA LYS A 190 -12.57 -9.62 3.69
C LYS A 190 -11.27 -9.19 4.39
N PHE A 191 -10.64 -10.06 5.17
CA PHE A 191 -9.46 -9.70 5.96
C PHE A 191 -8.17 -10.21 5.33
N ARG A 192 -7.26 -9.28 4.98
CA ARG A 192 -5.91 -9.61 4.49
C ARG A 192 -4.87 -9.09 5.47
N ILE A 193 -4.44 -9.98 6.39
CA ILE A 193 -3.44 -9.68 7.42
C ILE A 193 -2.07 -10.05 6.87
N TYR A 194 -1.15 -9.09 6.77
CA TYR A 194 0.24 -9.33 6.35
C TYR A 194 1.19 -9.21 7.54
N SER A 195 1.92 -10.28 7.82
CA SER A 195 2.95 -10.39 8.86
C SER A 195 4.33 -10.50 8.19
N ARG A 196 5.32 -9.74 8.65
CA ARG A 196 6.74 -10.07 8.42
C ARG A 196 7.22 -10.80 9.68
N GLY A 197 7.42 -12.11 9.56
CA GLY A 197 8.12 -12.93 10.55
C GLY A 197 9.62 -12.71 10.48
#